data_AF-A0A084T2B3-F1
#
_entry.id   AF-A0A084T2B3-F1
#
_cell.length_a   1.000
_cell.length_b   1.000
_cell.length_c   1.000
_cell.angle_alpha   90.00
_cell.angle_beta   90.00
_cell.angle_gamma   90.00
#
_symmetry.space_group_name_H-M   'P 1'
#
loop_
_entity.id
_entity.type
_entity.pdbx_description
1 polymer ?
#
loop_
_entity_poly.entity_id
_entity_poly.type
_entity_poly.pdbx_seq_one_letter_code
_entity_poly.pdbx_strand_id
1 'polypeptide(L)'
;MDSSSALPVARGTRELRRLLRQAVDLRGLDLEGFRRWLAHQLPFWESDPAFVQRTRIRDLRRAHPELRALERTCRRATAADEASPQFARLLQIEEELTKAGKAIAGLGAALARAEPEAQPGLRRKLAGFQDRQQTLQHEQARLTQESLPRQELLRIREESRQLRSRLGLERAEAELAELLRDQGHRSGHSGGDFEQQTLALTWQHIVPELLGSARTGATARLRVLTGVGLGAARTELDQLLIRQPLRPGQPVEVLALVEVKRNLNDVAHGFRRRQENLAWFTGDTAHYDPKEYRTRYFRSGHFDREAVHEQDGEPFVFARASFRHFRREPGQGPFLRRLYFITRTGTLAGVSAAALARIRHRVATDERLRLQDDASLRELLHWCQSLAEPLEAPDVFRLYCSVPGRARQVLVLRRE
;
A
#
# COMPACT_ATOMS: atom_id res chain seq x y z
N MET A 1 24.79 18.66 11.89
CA MET A 1 23.70 18.50 12.87
C MET A 1 22.85 19.75 12.76
N ASP A 2 22.00 19.80 11.73
CA ASP A 2 21.11 20.95 11.53
C ASP A 2 19.83 20.74 12.30
N SER A 3 19.38 21.80 12.96
CA SER A 3 18.14 21.88 13.70
C SER A 3 16.97 21.46 12.80
N SER A 4 16.41 20.28 13.06
CA SER A 4 15.11 19.88 12.54
C SER A 4 14.09 20.93 12.96
N SER A 5 13.73 21.84 12.05
CA SER A 5 12.63 22.78 12.23
C SER A 5 11.37 21.97 12.53
N ALA A 6 10.93 21.97 13.79
CA ALA A 6 9.76 21.22 14.20
C ALA A 6 8.54 21.74 13.43
N LEU A 7 7.93 20.89 12.61
CA LEU A 7 6.76 21.26 11.82
C LEU A 7 5.66 21.82 12.75
N PRO A 8 5.05 22.96 12.42
CA PRO A 8 4.03 23.56 13.28
C PRO A 8 2.82 22.63 13.44
N VAL A 9 2.44 22.38 14.69
CA VAL A 9 1.31 21.52 15.06
C VAL A 9 0.06 22.36 15.30
N ALA A 10 -1.03 22.03 14.61
CA ALA A 10 -2.35 22.59 14.85
C ALA A 10 -3.30 21.51 15.41
N ARG A 11 -4.16 21.89 16.37
CA ARG A 11 -5.15 20.99 16.99
C ARG A 11 -6.35 21.77 17.53
N GLY A 12 -7.42 21.05 17.88
CA GLY A 12 -8.63 21.61 18.47
C GLY A 12 -9.72 21.97 17.47
N THR A 13 -10.88 22.40 17.99
CA THR A 13 -12.12 22.55 17.19
C THR A 13 -11.98 23.54 16.05
N ARG A 14 -11.24 24.65 16.24
CA ARG A 14 -11.00 25.63 15.18
C ARG A 14 -10.25 25.01 13.99
N GLU A 15 -9.26 24.17 14.27
CA GLU A 15 -8.46 23.52 13.24
C GLU A 15 -9.27 22.46 12.49
N LEU A 16 -9.98 21.59 13.20
CA LEU A 16 -10.81 20.58 12.56
C LEU A 16 -11.94 21.20 11.72
N ARG A 17 -12.57 22.28 12.20
CA ARG A 17 -13.55 23.04 11.40
C ARG A 17 -12.92 23.68 10.15
N ARG A 18 -11.66 24.12 10.23
CA ARG A 18 -10.93 24.63 9.06
C ARG A 18 -10.78 23.55 7.99
N LEU A 19 -10.35 22.34 8.39
CA LEU A 19 -10.23 21.19 7.49
C LEU A 19 -11.61 20.79 6.91
N LEU A 20 -12.64 20.72 7.76
CA LEU A 20 -13.99 20.32 7.35
C LEU A 20 -14.63 21.27 6.33
N ARG A 21 -14.29 22.56 6.33
CA ARG A 21 -14.76 23.50 5.29
C ARG A 21 -14.23 23.19 3.90
N GLN A 22 -13.12 22.48 3.81
CA GLN A 22 -12.48 22.07 2.55
C GLN A 22 -12.77 20.59 2.25
N ALA A 23 -13.58 19.93 3.08
CA ALA A 23 -13.88 18.52 2.92
C ALA A 23 -14.87 18.29 1.78
N VAL A 24 -14.56 17.31 0.97
CA VAL A 24 -15.48 16.77 -0.03
C VAL A 24 -16.12 15.52 0.55
N ASP A 25 -17.40 15.31 0.27
CA ASP A 25 -18.09 14.05 0.52
C ASP A 25 -18.46 13.44 -0.82
N LEU A 26 -17.70 12.44 -1.27
CA LEU A 26 -17.92 11.81 -2.57
C LEU A 26 -19.23 11.04 -2.65
N ARG A 27 -19.78 10.58 -1.51
CA ARG A 27 -21.00 9.76 -1.45
C ARG A 27 -22.24 10.51 -1.94
N GLY A 28 -22.31 11.80 -1.64
CA GLY A 28 -23.44 12.67 -1.99
C GLY A 28 -23.12 13.67 -3.10
N LEU A 29 -21.97 13.54 -3.77
CA LEU A 29 -21.53 14.51 -4.76
C LEU A 29 -22.34 14.35 -6.06
N ASP A 30 -22.88 15.45 -6.57
CA ASP A 30 -23.52 15.50 -7.87
C ASP A 30 -22.48 15.60 -9.01
N LEU A 31 -22.95 15.59 -10.27
CA LEU A 31 -22.07 15.63 -11.43
C LEU A 31 -21.24 16.92 -11.50
N GLU A 32 -21.83 18.07 -11.14
CA GLU A 32 -21.15 19.36 -11.19
C GLU A 32 -20.08 19.48 -10.09
N GLY A 33 -20.43 19.06 -8.87
CA GLY A 33 -19.51 18.93 -7.75
C GLY A 33 -18.37 17.96 -8.07
N PHE A 34 -18.65 16.85 -8.74
CA PHE A 34 -17.64 15.90 -9.17
C PHE A 34 -16.69 16.49 -10.21
N ARG A 35 -17.21 17.28 -11.17
CA ARG A 35 -16.38 18.00 -12.14
C ARG A 35 -15.43 18.98 -11.44
N ARG A 36 -15.92 19.76 -10.47
CA ARG A 36 -15.08 20.65 -9.65
C ARG A 36 -14.03 19.89 -8.85
N TRP A 37 -14.42 18.77 -8.25
CA TRP A 37 -13.52 17.92 -7.50
C TRP A 37 -12.40 17.38 -8.39
N LEU A 38 -12.73 16.81 -9.56
CA LEU A 38 -11.74 16.33 -10.53
C LEU A 38 -10.83 17.46 -11.01
N ALA A 39 -11.37 18.63 -11.34
CA ALA A 39 -10.59 19.80 -11.75
C ALA A 39 -9.60 20.24 -10.66
N HIS A 40 -9.95 20.07 -9.39
CA HIS A 40 -9.03 20.31 -8.29
C HIS A 40 -7.96 19.22 -8.16
N GLN A 41 -8.28 17.94 -8.41
CA GLN A 41 -7.33 16.82 -8.27
C GLN A 41 -6.33 16.72 -9.42
N LEU A 42 -6.76 17.01 -10.66
CA LEU A 42 -5.97 16.79 -11.87
C LEU A 42 -4.59 17.48 -11.84
N PRO A 43 -4.45 18.77 -11.48
CA PRO A 43 -3.14 19.42 -11.44
C PRO A 43 -2.14 18.72 -10.51
N PHE A 44 -2.60 18.21 -9.36
CA PHE A 44 -1.75 17.45 -8.45
C PHE A 44 -1.32 16.12 -9.07
N TRP A 45 -2.21 15.44 -9.78
CA TRP A 45 -1.88 14.18 -10.42
C TRP A 45 -0.96 14.36 -11.62
N GLU A 46 -1.15 15.42 -12.40
CA GLU A 46 -0.32 15.80 -13.54
C GLU A 46 1.10 16.23 -13.15
N SER A 47 1.32 16.63 -11.89
CA SER A 47 2.67 16.89 -11.37
C SER A 47 3.54 15.63 -11.15
N ASP A 48 2.94 14.44 -11.18
CA ASP A 48 3.66 13.17 -11.01
C ASP A 48 4.00 12.55 -12.38
N PRO A 49 5.30 12.33 -12.66
CA PRO A 49 5.75 11.74 -13.90
C PRO A 49 5.09 10.40 -14.25
N ALA A 50 4.82 9.55 -13.25
CA ALA A 50 4.23 8.23 -13.51
C ALA A 50 2.76 8.33 -13.96
N PHE A 51 2.03 9.35 -13.51
CA PHE A 51 0.67 9.60 -13.98
C PHE A 51 0.65 10.18 -15.39
N VAL A 52 1.53 11.14 -15.68
CA VAL A 52 1.69 11.71 -17.03
C VAL A 52 2.05 10.61 -18.03
N GLN A 53 3.00 9.73 -17.68
CA GLN A 53 3.42 8.66 -18.58
C GLN A 53 2.31 7.62 -18.80
N ARG A 54 1.55 7.25 -17.77
CA ARG A 54 0.35 6.40 -17.93
C ARG A 54 -0.68 7.04 -18.86
N THR A 55 -0.92 8.34 -18.69
CA THR A 55 -1.84 9.12 -19.53
C THR A 55 -1.39 9.12 -20.99
N ARG A 56 -0.10 9.31 -21.24
CA ARG A 56 0.50 9.22 -22.58
C ARG A 56 0.30 7.83 -23.20
N ILE A 57 0.57 6.76 -22.46
CA ILE A 57 0.32 5.37 -22.91
C ILE A 57 -1.16 5.17 -23.25
N ARG A 58 -2.06 5.60 -22.37
CA ARG A 58 -3.52 5.53 -22.59
C ARG A 58 -3.91 6.26 -23.88
N ASP A 59 -3.37 7.45 -24.11
CA ASP A 59 -3.72 8.28 -25.26
C ASP A 59 -3.16 7.70 -26.57
N LEU A 60 -1.95 7.11 -26.55
CA LEU A 60 -1.43 6.31 -27.67
C LEU A 60 -2.38 5.14 -28.00
N ARG A 61 -2.77 4.34 -27.00
CA ARG A 61 -3.66 3.19 -27.25
C ARG A 61 -5.05 3.61 -27.72
N ARG A 62 -5.52 4.78 -27.28
CA ARG A 62 -6.77 5.39 -27.73
C ARG A 62 -6.71 5.85 -29.19
N ALA A 63 -5.59 6.44 -29.61
CA ALA A 63 -5.39 6.92 -30.97
C ALA A 63 -5.23 5.77 -31.98
N HIS A 64 -4.84 4.57 -31.51
CA HIS A 64 -4.51 3.41 -32.33
C HIS A 64 -5.41 2.19 -32.02
N PRO A 65 -6.70 2.21 -32.38
CA PRO A 65 -7.62 1.09 -32.15
C PRO A 65 -7.17 -0.22 -32.81
N GLU A 66 -6.39 -0.14 -33.90
CA GLU A 66 -5.75 -1.27 -34.57
C GLU A 66 -4.85 -2.08 -33.63
N LEU A 67 -4.20 -1.44 -32.66
CA LEU A 67 -3.39 -2.12 -31.65
C LEU A 67 -4.25 -3.07 -30.81
N ARG A 68 -5.43 -2.62 -30.37
CA ARG A 68 -6.35 -3.48 -29.59
C ARG A 68 -6.88 -4.64 -30.42
N ALA A 69 -7.12 -4.43 -31.71
CA ALA A 69 -7.53 -5.50 -32.61
C ALA A 69 -6.43 -6.55 -32.72
N LEU A 70 -5.18 -6.10 -32.90
CA LEU A 70 -4.01 -6.98 -32.99
C LEU A 70 -3.74 -7.73 -31.68
N GLU A 71 -3.86 -7.08 -30.52
CA GLU A 71 -3.75 -7.72 -29.20
C GLU A 71 -4.80 -8.84 -29.01
N ARG A 72 -6.05 -8.62 -29.46
CA ARG A 72 -7.10 -9.67 -29.42
C ARG A 72 -6.77 -10.82 -30.37
N THR A 73 -6.26 -10.53 -31.56
CA THR A 73 -5.80 -11.55 -32.52
C THR A 73 -4.63 -12.33 -31.96
N CYS A 74 -3.67 -11.68 -31.29
CA CYS A 74 -2.55 -12.34 -30.62
C CYS A 74 -3.03 -13.29 -29.50
N ARG A 75 -4.03 -12.90 -28.69
CA ARG A 75 -4.61 -13.78 -27.65
C ARG A 75 -5.26 -15.02 -28.27
N ARG A 76 -6.03 -14.86 -29.36
CA ARG A 76 -6.64 -15.98 -30.08
C ARG A 76 -5.60 -16.92 -30.69
N ALA A 77 -4.56 -16.37 -31.32
CA ALA A 77 -3.46 -17.17 -31.87
C ALA A 77 -2.67 -17.90 -30.78
N THR A 78 -2.51 -17.29 -29.60
CA THR A 78 -1.88 -17.95 -28.45
C THR A 78 -2.70 -19.16 -28.00
N ALA A 79 -4.01 -19.00 -27.83
CA ALA A 79 -4.90 -20.11 -27.48
C ALA A 79 -4.91 -21.22 -28.55
N ALA A 80 -4.80 -20.86 -29.84
CA ALA A 80 -4.71 -21.84 -30.92
C ALA A 80 -3.37 -22.60 -30.94
N ASP A 81 -2.25 -21.92 -30.65
CA ASP A 81 -0.94 -22.56 -30.46
C ASP A 81 -0.97 -23.51 -29.26
N GLU A 82 -1.50 -23.07 -28.12
CA GLU A 82 -1.67 -23.87 -26.90
C GLU A 82 -2.49 -25.15 -27.12
N ALA A 83 -3.48 -25.10 -28.02
CA ALA A 83 -4.30 -26.25 -28.39
C ALA A 83 -3.64 -27.17 -29.45
N SER A 84 -2.48 -26.80 -29.99
CA SER A 84 -1.82 -27.56 -31.05
C SER A 84 -1.10 -28.82 -30.50
N PRO A 85 -1.03 -29.92 -31.28
CA PRO A 85 -0.32 -31.13 -30.88
C PRO A 85 1.17 -30.90 -30.57
N GLN A 86 1.79 -29.92 -31.22
CA GLN A 86 3.21 -29.61 -31.10
C GLN A 86 3.53 -28.76 -29.87
N PHE A 87 2.53 -28.13 -29.24
CA PHE A 87 2.73 -27.15 -28.16
C PHE A 87 3.54 -27.70 -26.99
N ALA A 88 3.14 -28.84 -26.44
CA ALA A 88 3.79 -29.41 -25.26
C ALA A 88 5.28 -29.71 -25.52
N ARG A 89 5.59 -30.23 -26.71
CA ARG A 89 6.98 -30.52 -27.10
C ARG A 89 7.78 -29.24 -27.35
N LEU A 90 7.19 -28.25 -28.01
CA LEU A 90 7.81 -26.94 -28.22
C LEU A 90 8.14 -26.25 -26.90
N LEU A 91 7.21 -26.27 -25.93
CA LEU A 91 7.42 -25.72 -24.59
C LEU A 91 8.58 -26.43 -23.86
N GLN A 92 8.63 -27.76 -23.93
CA GLN A 92 9.74 -28.54 -23.36
C GLN A 92 11.08 -28.18 -24.01
N ILE A 93 11.12 -28.05 -25.35
CA ILE A 93 12.33 -27.67 -26.07
C ILE A 93 12.79 -26.26 -25.67
N GLU A 94 11.87 -25.31 -25.50
CA GLU A 94 12.20 -23.96 -25.01
C GLU A 94 12.84 -23.97 -23.61
N GLU A 95 12.33 -24.81 -22.70
CA GLU A 95 12.95 -25.00 -21.38
C GLU A 95 14.34 -25.66 -21.47
N GLU A 96 14.49 -26.70 -22.29
CA GLU A 96 15.76 -27.40 -22.49
C GLU A 96 16.81 -26.47 -23.12
N LEU A 97 16.42 -25.65 -24.10
CA LEU A 97 17.27 -24.62 -24.69
C LEU A 97 17.71 -23.58 -23.66
N THR A 98 16.80 -23.16 -22.77
CA THR A 98 17.14 -22.24 -21.67
C THR A 98 18.16 -22.85 -20.69
N LYS A 99 17.96 -24.12 -20.31
CA LYS A 99 18.89 -24.87 -19.44
C LYS A 99 20.25 -25.06 -20.12
N ALA A 100 20.27 -25.43 -21.39
CA ALA A 100 21.49 -25.57 -22.18
C ALA A 100 22.24 -24.23 -22.29
N GLY A 101 21.55 -23.12 -22.57
CA GLY A 101 22.14 -21.79 -22.62
C GLY A 101 22.80 -21.37 -21.29
N LYS A 102 22.14 -21.62 -20.15
CA LYS A 102 22.72 -21.38 -18.82
C LYS A 102 23.95 -22.24 -18.56
N ALA A 103 23.92 -23.52 -18.95
CA ALA A 103 25.04 -24.43 -18.79
C ALA A 103 26.25 -24.01 -19.66
N ILE A 104 26.01 -23.60 -20.91
CA ILE A 104 27.03 -23.07 -21.82
C ILE A 104 27.68 -21.82 -21.22
N ALA A 105 26.89 -20.86 -20.75
CA ALA A 105 27.39 -19.64 -20.13
C ALA A 105 28.23 -19.93 -18.87
N GLY A 106 27.72 -20.81 -17.99
CA GLY A 106 28.41 -21.21 -16.76
C GLY A 106 29.71 -21.96 -17.01
N LEU A 107 29.72 -22.92 -17.95
CA LEU A 107 30.92 -23.66 -18.33
C LEU A 107 31.92 -22.78 -19.07
N GLY A 108 31.47 -21.84 -19.89
CA GLY A 108 32.34 -20.84 -20.52
C GLY A 108 33.05 -19.96 -19.49
N ALA A 109 32.31 -19.49 -18.47
CA ALA A 109 32.90 -18.73 -17.37
C ALA A 109 33.86 -19.56 -16.50
N ALA A 110 33.53 -20.84 -16.27
CA ALA A 110 34.40 -21.77 -15.54
C ALA A 110 35.68 -22.07 -16.31
N LEU A 111 35.60 -22.26 -17.64
CA LEU A 111 36.76 -22.51 -18.51
C LEU A 111 37.78 -21.37 -18.44
N ALA A 112 37.29 -20.13 -18.38
CA ALA A 112 38.13 -18.93 -18.30
C ALA A 112 38.92 -18.83 -16.98
N ARG A 113 38.57 -19.62 -15.96
CA ARG A 113 39.17 -19.59 -14.62
C ARG A 113 39.79 -20.94 -14.22
N ALA A 114 39.76 -21.93 -15.12
CA ALA A 114 40.16 -23.29 -14.80
C ALA A 114 41.65 -23.52 -15.04
N GLU A 115 42.29 -24.21 -14.09
CA GLU A 115 43.65 -24.72 -14.21
C GLU A 115 43.81 -25.62 -15.45
N PRO A 116 45.01 -25.65 -16.08
CA PRO A 116 45.25 -26.36 -17.34
C PRO A 116 44.79 -27.81 -17.36
N GLU A 117 44.88 -28.50 -16.23
CA GLU A 117 44.50 -29.91 -16.07
C GLU A 117 42.97 -30.14 -16.14
N ALA A 118 42.17 -29.17 -15.70
CA ALA A 118 40.70 -29.26 -15.70
C ALA A 118 40.06 -28.78 -17.01
N GLN A 119 40.80 -28.02 -17.83
CA GLN A 119 40.31 -27.45 -19.09
C GLN A 119 39.83 -28.50 -20.11
N PRO A 120 40.50 -29.64 -20.34
CA PRO A 120 40.05 -30.64 -21.31
C PRO A 120 38.66 -31.21 -21.00
N GLY A 121 38.41 -31.50 -19.72
CA GLY A 121 37.11 -32.01 -19.25
C GLY A 121 35.98 -31.00 -19.39
N LEU A 122 36.25 -29.73 -19.03
CA LEU A 122 35.28 -28.65 -19.19
C LEU A 122 35.00 -28.32 -20.67
N ARG A 123 36.02 -28.33 -21.55
CA ARG A 123 35.83 -28.15 -23.01
C ARG A 123 34.93 -29.25 -23.59
N ARG A 124 35.16 -30.51 -23.21
CA ARG A 124 34.34 -31.64 -23.67
C ARG A 124 32.88 -31.51 -23.21
N LYS A 125 32.67 -31.09 -21.96
CA LYS A 125 31.32 -30.85 -21.40
C LYS A 125 30.62 -29.68 -22.09
N LEU A 126 31.33 -28.59 -22.35
CA LEU A 126 30.83 -27.44 -23.10
C LEU A 126 30.40 -27.83 -24.52
N ALA A 127 31.25 -28.58 -25.23
CA ALA A 127 30.95 -29.10 -26.56
C ALA A 127 29.68 -29.96 -26.57
N GLY A 128 29.49 -30.83 -25.57
CA GLY A 128 28.26 -31.62 -25.43
C GLY A 128 26.99 -30.78 -25.24
N PHE A 129 27.06 -29.67 -24.49
CA PHE A 129 25.92 -28.76 -24.37
C PHE A 129 25.66 -27.95 -25.64
N GLN A 130 26.72 -27.57 -26.37
CA GLN A 130 26.59 -26.88 -27.67
C GLN A 130 25.94 -27.78 -28.73
N ASP A 131 26.37 -29.05 -28.82
CA ASP A 131 25.77 -30.05 -29.71
C ASP A 131 24.29 -30.32 -29.36
N ARG A 132 23.99 -30.45 -28.05
CA ARG A 132 22.60 -30.57 -27.58
C ARG A 132 21.77 -29.34 -27.95
N GLN A 133 22.32 -28.13 -27.81
CA GLN A 133 21.63 -26.90 -28.18
C GLN A 133 21.31 -26.86 -29.68
N GLN A 134 22.26 -27.23 -30.55
CA GLN A 134 22.04 -27.31 -31.99
C GLN A 134 20.95 -28.33 -32.35
N THR A 135 20.98 -29.52 -31.74
CA THR A 135 19.95 -30.56 -31.94
C THR A 135 18.56 -30.03 -31.57
N LEU A 136 18.45 -29.38 -30.41
CA LEU A 136 17.18 -28.80 -29.94
C LEU A 136 16.69 -27.66 -30.84
N GLN A 137 17.59 -26.82 -31.36
CA GLN A 137 17.25 -25.76 -32.31
C GLN A 137 16.71 -26.33 -33.62
N HIS A 138 17.33 -27.39 -34.15
CA HIS A 138 16.83 -28.07 -35.34
C HIS A 138 15.45 -28.69 -35.12
N GLU A 139 15.25 -29.35 -33.97
CA GLU A 139 13.95 -29.92 -33.63
C GLU A 139 12.87 -28.83 -33.48
N GLN A 140 13.20 -27.71 -32.82
CA GLN A 140 12.30 -26.56 -32.67
C GLN A 140 11.90 -25.97 -34.03
N ALA A 141 12.86 -25.79 -34.93
CA ALA A 141 12.62 -25.25 -36.27
C ALA A 141 11.68 -26.17 -37.06
N ARG A 142 11.91 -27.48 -37.02
CA ARG A 142 11.05 -28.47 -37.67
C ARG A 142 9.62 -28.43 -37.12
N LEU A 143 9.45 -28.51 -35.80
CA LEU A 143 8.12 -28.49 -35.17
C LEU A 143 7.37 -27.17 -35.40
N THR A 144 8.10 -26.06 -35.52
CA THR A 144 7.53 -24.76 -35.90
C THR A 144 7.03 -24.79 -37.34
N GLN A 145 7.79 -25.36 -38.28
CA GLN A 145 7.38 -25.51 -39.68
C GLN A 145 6.17 -26.45 -39.85
N GLU A 146 6.02 -27.45 -38.98
CA GLU A 146 4.90 -28.39 -38.99
C GLU A 146 3.63 -27.82 -38.33
N SER A 147 3.75 -26.80 -37.47
CA SER A 147 2.62 -26.20 -36.75
C SER A 147 2.18 -24.87 -37.37
N LEU A 148 1.08 -24.92 -38.14
CA LEU A 148 0.43 -23.70 -38.66
C LEU A 148 0.00 -22.72 -37.55
N PRO A 149 -0.62 -23.15 -36.44
CA PRO A 149 -0.94 -22.25 -35.34
C PRO A 149 0.29 -21.54 -34.75
N ARG A 150 1.42 -22.25 -34.67
CA ARG A 150 2.68 -21.68 -34.17
C ARG A 150 3.23 -20.62 -35.11
N GLN A 151 3.24 -20.89 -36.41
CA GLN A 151 3.69 -19.92 -37.43
C GLN A 151 2.84 -18.66 -37.39
N GLU A 152 1.53 -18.82 -37.31
CA GLU A 152 0.59 -17.71 -37.24
C GLU A 152 0.78 -16.88 -35.96
N LEU A 153 0.98 -17.52 -34.80
CA LEU A 153 1.31 -16.83 -33.56
C LEU A 153 2.60 -16.03 -33.68
N LEU A 154 3.66 -16.60 -34.25
CA LEU A 154 4.94 -15.92 -34.44
C LEU A 154 4.79 -14.71 -35.35
N ARG A 155 4.06 -14.84 -36.47
CA ARG A 155 3.75 -13.74 -37.39
C ARG A 155 3.00 -12.61 -36.67
N ILE A 156 1.92 -12.94 -35.96
CA ILE A 156 1.13 -11.94 -35.23
C ILE A 156 1.93 -11.27 -34.11
N ARG A 157 2.78 -12.01 -33.40
CA ARG A 157 3.68 -11.45 -32.38
C ARG A 157 4.68 -10.49 -33.00
N GLU A 158 5.20 -10.82 -34.18
CA GLU A 158 6.10 -9.94 -34.93
C GLU A 158 5.40 -8.65 -35.36
N GLU A 159 4.22 -8.76 -35.95
CA GLU A 159 3.40 -7.61 -36.34
C GLU A 159 3.05 -6.73 -35.12
N SER A 160 2.72 -7.36 -34.00
CA SER A 160 2.42 -6.67 -32.74
C SER A 160 3.65 -5.91 -32.24
N ARG A 161 4.82 -6.54 -32.22
CA ARG A 161 6.09 -5.92 -31.83
C ARG A 161 6.43 -4.75 -32.73
N GLN A 162 6.36 -4.91 -34.05
CA GLN A 162 6.62 -3.84 -35.01
C GLN A 162 5.65 -2.68 -34.85
N LEU A 163 4.34 -2.96 -34.69
CA LEU A 163 3.35 -1.92 -34.45
C LEU A 163 3.63 -1.18 -33.14
N ARG A 164 3.87 -1.89 -32.04
CA ARG A 164 4.16 -1.30 -30.73
C ARG A 164 5.42 -0.44 -30.75
N SER A 165 6.47 -0.92 -31.44
CA SER A 165 7.71 -0.17 -31.65
C SER A 165 7.49 1.10 -32.48
N ARG A 166 6.79 0.99 -33.62
CA ARG A 166 6.45 2.13 -34.50
C ARG A 166 5.63 3.21 -33.80
N LEU A 167 4.68 2.81 -32.93
CA LEU A 167 3.86 3.73 -32.15
C LEU A 167 4.62 4.34 -30.95
N GLY A 168 5.85 3.92 -30.68
CA GLY A 168 6.62 4.34 -29.51
C GLY A 168 6.07 3.80 -28.18
N LEU A 169 5.18 2.81 -28.21
CA LEU A 169 4.54 2.27 -27.02
C LEU A 169 5.52 1.50 -26.14
N GLU A 170 6.43 0.72 -26.73
CA GLU A 170 7.46 -0.02 -25.98
C GLU A 170 8.37 0.92 -25.19
N ARG A 171 8.81 2.01 -25.83
CA ARG A 171 9.59 3.05 -25.19
C ARG A 171 8.80 3.71 -24.05
N ALA A 172 7.54 4.04 -24.28
CA ALA A 172 6.71 4.68 -23.27
C ALA A 172 6.48 3.78 -22.04
N GLU A 173 6.25 2.48 -22.25
CA GLU A 173 6.12 1.49 -21.19
C GLU A 173 7.42 1.25 -20.43
N ALA A 174 8.58 1.25 -21.12
CA ALA A 174 9.90 1.14 -20.49
C ALA A 174 10.21 2.36 -19.59
N GLU A 175 9.94 3.57 -20.09
CA GLU A 175 10.04 4.81 -19.31
C GLU A 175 9.13 4.76 -18.06
N LEU A 176 7.90 4.23 -18.18
CA LEU A 176 7.02 4.03 -17.02
C LEU A 176 7.62 3.04 -16.01
N ALA A 177 8.19 1.92 -16.49
CA ALA A 177 8.80 0.93 -15.62
C ALA A 177 10.01 1.48 -14.85
N GLU A 178 10.79 2.38 -15.44
CA GLU A 178 11.87 3.12 -14.77
C GLU A 178 11.32 4.03 -13.67
N LEU A 179 10.32 4.86 -14.00
CA LEU A 179 9.70 5.78 -13.03
C LEU A 179 9.14 5.03 -11.81
N LEU A 180 8.52 3.87 -12.02
CA LEU A 180 7.97 3.07 -10.92
C LEU A 180 9.05 2.43 -10.05
N ARG A 181 10.18 2.00 -10.65
CA ARG A 181 11.34 1.51 -9.88
C ARG A 181 11.92 2.60 -9.00
N ASP A 182 12.15 3.78 -9.56
CA ASP A 182 12.68 4.94 -8.82
C ASP A 182 11.76 5.38 -7.68
N GLN A 183 10.45 5.37 -7.91
CA GLN A 183 9.46 5.70 -6.89
C GLN A 183 9.52 4.71 -5.71
N GLY A 184 9.69 3.41 -6.00
CA GLY A 184 9.88 2.37 -4.98
C GLY A 184 11.08 2.68 -4.07
N HIS A 185 12.22 3.05 -4.65
CA HIS A 185 13.43 3.37 -3.88
C HIS A 185 13.29 4.61 -2.97
N ARG A 186 12.57 5.65 -3.41
CA ARG A 186 12.35 6.88 -2.62
C ARG A 186 11.36 6.69 -1.47
N SER A 187 10.36 5.83 -1.65
CA SER A 187 9.33 5.59 -0.63
C SER A 187 9.90 5.01 0.68
N GLY A 188 10.89 4.11 0.58
CA GLY A 188 11.54 3.48 1.74
C GLY A 188 12.25 4.47 2.67
N HIS A 189 12.95 5.47 2.12
CA HIS A 189 13.69 6.46 2.92
C HIS A 189 12.77 7.42 3.68
N SER A 190 11.65 7.84 3.06
CA SER A 190 10.66 8.71 3.73
C SER A 190 9.95 8.02 4.92
N GLY A 191 10.05 6.69 5.00
CA GLY A 191 9.53 5.80 6.05
C GLY A 191 9.94 6.22 7.46
N GLY A 192 11.23 6.14 7.73
CA GLY A 192 11.80 6.33 9.06
C GLY A 192 11.65 7.74 9.62
N ASP A 193 11.79 8.78 8.77
CA ASP A 193 11.76 10.17 9.24
C ASP A 193 10.41 10.57 9.85
N PHE A 194 9.30 10.06 9.31
CA PHE A 194 7.97 10.41 9.82
C PHE A 194 7.68 9.75 11.17
N GLU A 195 8.12 8.49 11.36
CA GLU A 195 7.91 7.77 12.61
C GLU A 195 8.65 8.44 13.76
N GLN A 196 9.93 8.79 13.56
CA GLN A 196 10.73 9.55 14.54
C GLN A 196 10.11 10.91 14.88
N GLN A 197 9.64 11.65 13.87
CA GLN A 197 8.93 12.91 14.08
C GLN A 197 7.68 12.71 14.93
N THR A 198 6.88 11.68 14.66
CA THR A 198 5.62 11.45 15.40
C THR A 198 5.84 11.04 16.85
N LEU A 199 6.92 10.33 17.15
CA LEU A 199 7.28 9.99 18.53
C LEU A 199 7.59 11.24 19.35
N ALA A 200 8.37 12.18 18.80
CA ALA A 200 8.69 13.45 19.46
C ALA A 200 7.43 14.28 19.75
N LEU A 201 6.47 14.29 18.82
CA LEU A 201 5.20 15.00 18.98
C LEU A 201 4.33 14.43 20.10
N THR A 202 4.33 13.12 20.28
CA THR A 202 3.62 12.48 21.40
C THR A 202 4.18 12.97 22.74
N TRP A 203 5.51 13.01 22.88
CA TRP A 203 6.16 13.54 24.08
C TRP A 203 5.90 15.04 24.28
N GLN A 204 5.90 15.83 23.21
CA GLN A 204 5.76 17.28 23.31
C GLN A 204 4.32 17.74 23.58
N HIS A 205 3.31 17.04 23.02
CA HIS A 205 1.93 17.54 23.00
C HIS A 205 0.92 16.67 23.74
N ILE A 206 1.11 15.34 23.76
CA ILE A 206 0.15 14.40 24.33
C ILE A 206 0.49 14.09 25.80
N VAL A 207 1.77 13.81 26.08
CA VAL A 207 2.22 13.50 27.44
C VAL A 207 1.89 14.62 28.44
N PRO A 208 2.18 15.91 28.18
CA PRO A 208 1.89 16.98 29.13
C PRO A 208 0.38 17.12 29.41
N GLU A 209 -0.46 16.91 28.40
CA GLU A 209 -1.92 16.99 28.53
C GLU A 209 -2.48 15.91 29.47
N LEU A 210 -1.92 14.71 29.42
CA LEU A 210 -2.37 13.57 30.23
C LEU A 210 -1.84 13.61 31.66
N LEU A 211 -0.75 14.33 31.90
CA LEU A 211 -0.14 14.49 33.23
C LEU A 211 -0.67 15.72 33.97
N GLY A 212 -1.12 16.76 33.26
CA GLY A 212 -1.52 18.02 33.90
C GLY A 212 -0.40 18.58 34.78
N SER A 213 -0.73 18.91 36.03
CA SER A 213 0.22 19.43 37.05
C SER A 213 0.87 18.34 37.93
N ALA A 214 0.83 17.07 37.52
CA ALA A 214 1.38 15.96 38.31
C ALA A 214 2.89 16.13 38.56
N ARG A 215 3.32 15.77 39.79
CA ARG A 215 4.71 15.89 40.29
C ARG A 215 5.71 15.12 39.41
N THR A 216 6.93 15.62 39.36
CA THR A 216 8.12 15.11 38.62
C THR A 216 8.43 13.62 38.77
N GLY A 217 7.92 12.92 39.79
CA GLY A 217 8.06 11.47 39.93
C GLY A 217 7.14 10.62 39.04
N ALA A 218 6.05 11.20 38.52
CA ALA A 218 5.08 10.46 37.69
C ALA A 218 5.58 10.21 36.26
N THR A 219 6.57 10.98 35.79
CA THR A 219 7.15 10.87 34.43
C THR A 219 8.19 9.77 34.31
N ALA A 220 8.91 9.43 35.38
CA ALA A 220 9.99 8.43 35.37
C ALA A 220 9.54 7.03 34.91
N ARG A 221 8.27 6.70 35.14
CA ARG A 221 7.64 5.41 34.78
C ARG A 221 6.85 5.46 33.48
N LEU A 222 6.89 6.57 32.75
CA LEU A 222 6.22 6.67 31.47
C LEU A 222 7.12 6.13 30.38
N ARG A 223 6.49 5.41 29.45
CA ARG A 223 7.13 4.97 28.20
C ARG A 223 6.14 5.19 27.08
N VAL A 224 6.65 5.55 25.91
CA VAL A 224 5.90 5.49 24.66
C VAL A 224 6.43 4.28 23.92
N LEU A 225 5.57 3.28 23.75
CA LEU A 225 5.88 2.07 23.00
C LEU A 225 5.41 2.23 21.56
N THR A 226 6.11 1.61 20.62
CA THR A 226 5.84 1.72 19.18
C THR A 226 5.67 0.35 18.53
N GLY A 227 4.82 0.23 17.50
CA GLY A 227 4.67 -1.03 16.75
C GLY A 227 4.13 -2.18 17.61
N VAL A 228 3.20 -1.87 18.51
CA VAL A 228 2.75 -2.82 19.54
C VAL A 228 1.72 -3.78 18.97
N GLY A 229 2.06 -5.07 18.80
CA GLY A 229 1.17 -6.07 18.20
C GLY A 229 0.42 -7.00 19.18
N LEU A 230 0.89 -7.17 20.42
CA LEU A 230 0.26 -8.00 21.47
C LEU A 230 -0.20 -9.42 21.06
N GLY A 231 0.42 -10.05 20.07
CA GLY A 231 0.15 -11.45 19.70
C GLY A 231 -1.12 -11.70 18.89
N ALA A 232 -1.72 -10.66 18.31
CA ALA A 232 -2.81 -10.79 17.33
C ALA A 232 -2.46 -10.08 16.01
N ALA A 233 -2.86 -10.68 14.89
CA ALA A 233 -2.49 -10.19 13.55
C ALA A 233 -3.14 -8.84 13.18
N ARG A 234 -4.19 -8.43 13.90
CA ARG A 234 -5.01 -7.24 13.61
C ARG A 234 -4.76 -6.07 14.57
N THR A 235 -3.76 -6.18 15.44
CA THR A 235 -3.57 -5.30 16.60
C THR A 235 -2.26 -4.54 16.55
N GLU A 236 -1.64 -4.37 15.39
CA GLU A 236 -0.47 -3.49 15.25
C GLU A 236 -0.87 -2.04 15.58
N LEU A 237 -0.43 -1.54 16.74
CA LEU A 237 -0.70 -0.18 17.21
C LEU A 237 0.54 0.69 16.96
N ASP A 238 0.33 1.88 16.38
CA ASP A 238 1.44 2.76 16.03
C ASP A 238 2.19 3.23 17.28
N GLN A 239 1.48 3.79 18.27
CA GLN A 239 2.07 4.12 19.57
C GLN A 239 1.12 3.92 20.76
N LEU A 240 1.67 3.48 21.89
CA LEU A 240 1.01 3.43 23.19
C LEU A 240 1.77 4.25 24.23
N LEU A 241 1.10 5.22 24.85
CA LEU A 241 1.62 5.84 26.06
C LEU A 241 1.20 5.01 27.26
N ILE A 242 2.19 4.44 27.95
CA ILE A 242 1.97 3.61 29.13
C ILE A 242 2.56 4.23 30.38
N ARG A 243 2.08 3.75 31.52
CA ARG A 243 2.74 3.87 32.81
C ARG A 243 3.10 2.48 33.30
N GLN A 244 4.39 2.25 33.49
CA GLN A 244 4.91 1.01 34.07
C GLN A 244 4.39 0.85 35.50
N PRO A 245 4.12 -0.38 35.96
CA PRO A 245 3.74 -0.65 37.35
C PRO A 245 4.88 -0.30 38.33
N LEU A 246 4.58 -0.30 39.63
CA LEU A 246 5.63 -0.16 40.67
C LEU A 246 6.44 -1.45 40.84
N ARG A 247 5.81 -2.61 40.57
CA ARG A 247 6.43 -3.93 40.71
C ARG A 247 6.62 -4.55 39.32
N PRO A 248 7.81 -5.11 39.03
CA PRO A 248 8.04 -5.85 37.78
C PRO A 248 7.03 -6.99 37.58
N GLY A 249 6.75 -7.33 36.33
CA GLY A 249 5.85 -8.41 35.95
C GLY A 249 4.35 -8.11 36.08
N GLN A 250 3.96 -6.94 36.62
CA GLN A 250 2.55 -6.53 36.62
C GLN A 250 2.15 -5.91 35.28
N PRO A 251 0.87 -5.99 34.89
CA PRO A 251 0.38 -5.31 33.71
C PRO A 251 0.59 -3.80 33.76
N VAL A 252 1.04 -3.23 32.65
CA VAL A 252 1.18 -1.78 32.48
C VAL A 252 -0.17 -1.09 32.44
N GLU A 253 -0.22 0.19 32.73
CA GLU A 253 -1.41 1.01 32.57
C GLU A 253 -1.33 1.80 31.26
N VAL A 254 -2.26 1.58 30.33
CA VAL A 254 -2.31 2.33 29.06
C VAL A 254 -3.05 3.65 29.29
N LEU A 255 -2.33 4.75 29.10
CA LEU A 255 -2.83 6.10 29.30
C LEU A 255 -3.39 6.72 28.02
N ALA A 256 -2.85 6.35 26.86
CA ALA A 256 -3.33 6.76 25.56
C ALA A 256 -2.88 5.82 24.44
N LEU A 257 -3.68 5.77 23.39
CA LEU A 257 -3.36 5.16 22.11
C LEU A 257 -3.22 6.28 21.09
N VAL A 258 -2.11 6.28 20.35
CA VAL A 258 -1.85 7.28 19.31
C VAL A 258 -1.77 6.56 17.97
N GLU A 259 -2.72 6.85 17.08
CA GLU A 259 -2.71 6.39 15.70
C GLU A 259 -2.06 7.44 14.82
N VAL A 260 -1.14 7.01 13.96
CA VAL A 260 -0.34 7.86 13.11
C VAL A 260 -0.71 7.59 11.65
N LYS A 261 -1.09 8.65 10.92
CA LYS A 261 -1.42 8.55 9.49
C LYS A 261 -0.79 9.69 8.72
N ARG A 262 0.08 9.36 7.76
CA ARG A 262 0.72 10.37 6.89
C ARG A 262 -0.30 11.19 6.11
N ASN A 263 -1.35 10.52 5.62
CA ASN A 263 -2.43 11.14 4.89
C ASN A 263 -3.66 11.21 5.80
N LEU A 264 -4.20 12.42 5.98
CA LEU A 264 -5.37 12.65 6.82
C LEU A 264 -6.62 11.89 6.31
N ASN A 265 -6.67 11.53 5.03
CA ASN A 265 -7.80 10.77 4.48
C ASN A 265 -7.83 9.32 5.01
N ASP A 266 -6.71 8.80 5.51
CA ASP A 266 -6.63 7.44 6.08
C ASP A 266 -6.97 7.41 7.58
N VAL A 267 -7.26 8.56 8.19
CA VAL A 267 -7.65 8.65 9.60
C VAL A 267 -8.91 7.82 9.88
N ALA A 268 -9.86 7.77 8.95
CA ALA A 268 -11.07 6.97 9.15
C ALA A 268 -10.80 5.46 9.20
N HIS A 269 -9.88 4.97 8.36
CA HIS A 269 -9.46 3.58 8.40
C HIS A 269 -8.81 3.25 9.75
N GLY A 270 -7.84 4.07 10.18
CA GLY A 270 -7.19 3.93 11.49
C GLY A 270 -8.21 3.99 12.63
N PHE A 271 -9.14 4.94 12.58
CA PHE A 271 -10.21 5.06 13.56
C PHE A 271 -11.05 3.80 13.69
N ARG A 272 -11.57 3.25 12.59
CA ARG A 272 -12.37 2.01 12.63
C ARG A 272 -11.58 0.84 13.22
N ARG A 273 -10.32 0.67 12.79
CA ARG A 273 -9.42 -0.35 13.34
C ARG A 273 -9.26 -0.19 14.86
N ARG A 274 -9.07 1.03 15.36
CA ARG A 274 -8.95 1.26 16.81
C ARG A 274 -10.24 1.13 17.58
N GLN A 275 -11.40 1.39 16.97
CA GLN A 275 -12.68 1.05 17.61
C GLN A 275 -12.79 -0.46 17.85
N GLU A 276 -12.46 -1.26 16.84
CA GLU A 276 -12.47 -2.73 16.90
C GLU A 276 -11.43 -3.24 17.93
N ASN A 277 -10.18 -2.76 17.87
CA ASN A 277 -9.14 -3.19 18.79
C ASN A 277 -9.44 -2.79 20.24
N LEU A 278 -9.90 -1.55 20.49
CA LEU A 278 -10.24 -1.11 21.85
C LEU A 278 -11.43 -1.91 22.40
N ALA A 279 -12.41 -2.28 21.57
CA ALA A 279 -13.47 -3.19 21.98
C ALA A 279 -12.91 -4.56 22.38
N TRP A 280 -11.98 -5.12 21.60
CA TRP A 280 -11.29 -6.37 21.93
C TRP A 280 -10.52 -6.28 23.26
N PHE A 281 -9.66 -5.26 23.41
CA PHE A 281 -8.84 -5.06 24.62
C PHE A 281 -9.67 -4.83 25.88
N THR A 282 -10.82 -4.18 25.75
CA THR A 282 -11.74 -3.91 26.87
C THR A 282 -12.77 -5.01 27.09
N GLY A 283 -12.81 -6.02 26.21
CA GLY A 283 -13.74 -7.16 26.24
C GLY A 283 -15.20 -6.78 25.98
N ASP A 284 -15.42 -5.79 25.12
CA ASP A 284 -16.72 -5.37 24.59
C ASP A 284 -17.08 -6.21 23.37
N THR A 285 -17.63 -7.39 23.61
CA THR A 285 -17.89 -8.44 22.61
C THR A 285 -18.94 -8.07 21.57
N ALA A 286 -19.71 -6.99 21.78
CA ALA A 286 -20.70 -6.53 20.82
C ALA A 286 -20.08 -5.80 19.61
N HIS A 287 -18.80 -5.44 19.68
CA HIS A 287 -18.19 -4.51 18.73
C HIS A 287 -16.88 -4.99 18.10
N TYR A 288 -16.61 -6.28 18.16
CA TYR A 288 -15.59 -6.96 17.36
C TYR A 288 -16.04 -8.41 17.12
N ASP A 289 -15.49 -9.07 16.10
CA ASP A 289 -15.72 -10.50 15.86
C ASP A 289 -14.61 -11.36 16.51
N PRO A 290 -14.90 -12.17 17.54
CA PRO A 290 -13.90 -13.05 18.15
C PRO A 290 -13.20 -14.00 17.16
N LYS A 291 -13.87 -14.41 16.07
CA LYS A 291 -13.26 -15.30 15.07
C LYS A 291 -12.07 -14.64 14.38
N GLU A 292 -12.12 -13.33 14.15
CA GLU A 292 -11.04 -12.57 13.51
C GLU A 292 -9.81 -12.40 14.42
N TYR A 293 -9.98 -12.57 15.74
CA TYR A 293 -8.92 -12.43 16.74
C TYR A 293 -8.39 -13.77 17.25
N ARG A 294 -8.91 -14.89 16.72
CA ARG A 294 -8.46 -16.23 17.15
C ARG A 294 -7.03 -16.48 16.68
N THR A 295 -6.12 -16.69 17.63
CA THR A 295 -4.74 -17.11 17.35
C THR A 295 -4.39 -18.37 18.13
N ARG A 296 -3.18 -18.91 17.93
CA ARG A 296 -2.66 -20.01 18.77
C ARG A 296 -2.60 -19.63 20.25
N TYR A 297 -2.37 -18.33 20.51
CA TYR A 297 -2.28 -17.76 21.86
C TYR A 297 -3.67 -17.39 22.41
N PHE A 298 -4.46 -16.62 21.67
CA PHE A 298 -5.85 -16.26 22.02
C PHE A 298 -6.85 -17.21 21.35
N ARG A 299 -6.96 -18.43 21.88
CA ARG A 299 -7.77 -19.51 21.25
C ARG A 299 -9.27 -19.22 21.23
N SER A 300 -9.76 -18.47 22.21
CA SER A 300 -11.15 -18.06 22.35
C SER A 300 -11.50 -16.86 21.46
N GLY A 301 -10.49 -16.17 20.90
CA GLY A 301 -10.67 -14.90 20.19
C GLY A 301 -10.85 -13.69 21.11
N HIS A 302 -10.71 -13.86 22.43
CA HIS A 302 -10.82 -12.78 23.42
C HIS A 302 -9.44 -12.39 23.95
N PHE A 303 -9.30 -11.13 24.40
CA PHE A 303 -8.11 -10.68 25.13
C PHE A 303 -8.19 -11.14 26.60
N ASP A 304 -8.11 -12.46 26.79
CA ASP A 304 -8.33 -13.16 28.06
C ASP A 304 -7.03 -13.65 28.74
N ARG A 305 -5.88 -13.34 28.14
CA ARG A 305 -4.53 -13.73 28.59
C ARG A 305 -3.57 -12.56 28.52
N GLU A 306 -2.50 -12.62 29.31
CA GLU A 306 -1.48 -11.57 29.35
C GLU A 306 -0.57 -11.60 28.11
N ALA A 307 -0.54 -10.51 27.35
CA ALA A 307 0.40 -10.37 26.23
C ALA A 307 1.67 -9.64 26.68
N VAL A 308 2.82 -10.03 26.14
CA VAL A 308 4.08 -9.33 26.35
C VAL A 308 4.48 -8.64 25.05
N HIS A 309 4.84 -7.37 25.15
CA HIS A 309 5.54 -6.65 24.09
C HIS A 309 6.94 -6.31 24.59
N GLU A 310 7.95 -6.53 23.75
CA GLU A 310 9.33 -6.20 24.07
C GLU A 310 9.76 -5.00 23.23
N GLN A 311 10.36 -4.01 23.89
CA GLN A 311 10.97 -2.86 23.22
C GLN A 311 12.28 -2.53 23.93
N ASP A 312 13.35 -2.31 23.15
CA ASP A 312 14.68 -1.97 23.68
C ASP A 312 15.20 -2.98 24.72
N GLY A 313 14.83 -4.27 24.57
CA GLY A 313 15.19 -5.35 25.49
C GLY A 313 14.40 -5.37 26.80
N GLU A 314 13.40 -4.49 26.97
CA GLU A 314 12.53 -4.44 28.14
C GLU A 314 11.15 -5.07 27.84
N PRO A 315 10.67 -6.04 28.66
CA PRO A 315 9.36 -6.63 28.49
C PRO A 315 8.26 -5.82 29.20
N PHE A 316 7.16 -5.57 28.49
CA PHE A 316 5.96 -4.88 28.97
C PHE A 316 4.77 -5.83 28.93
N VAL A 317 4.20 -6.12 30.11
CA VAL A 317 3.05 -7.01 30.25
C VAL A 317 1.74 -6.23 30.06
N PHE A 318 0.83 -6.78 29.27
CA PHE A 318 -0.49 -6.22 28.99
C PHE A 318 -1.57 -7.21 29.37
N ALA A 319 -2.60 -6.71 30.06
CA ALA A 319 -3.82 -7.45 30.36
C ALA A 319 -5.04 -6.58 30.07
N ARG A 320 -6.25 -7.13 30.13
CA ARG A 320 -7.49 -6.35 29.98
C ARG A 320 -7.54 -5.12 30.90
N ALA A 321 -7.03 -5.26 32.13
CA ALA A 321 -6.94 -4.16 33.10
C ALA A 321 -6.05 -3.00 32.65
N SER A 322 -5.08 -3.23 31.75
CA SER A 322 -4.22 -2.20 31.17
C SER A 322 -5.03 -1.13 30.43
N PHE A 323 -6.17 -1.50 29.84
CA PHE A 323 -7.00 -0.63 29.01
C PHE A 323 -8.21 -0.03 29.75
N ARG A 324 -8.23 -0.07 31.08
CA ARG A 324 -9.36 0.39 31.93
C ARG A 324 -9.82 1.84 31.72
N HIS A 325 -8.96 2.68 31.13
CA HIS A 325 -9.24 4.09 30.87
C HIS A 325 -10.02 4.36 29.59
N PHE A 326 -10.12 3.36 28.71
CA PHE A 326 -10.87 3.47 27.47
C PHE A 326 -12.31 3.08 27.70
N ARG A 327 -13.21 4.00 27.42
CA ARG A 327 -14.66 3.82 27.52
C ARG A 327 -15.30 4.45 26.28
N ARG A 328 -16.37 3.83 25.80
CA ARG A 328 -17.22 4.39 24.75
C ARG A 328 -17.84 5.70 25.24
N GLU A 329 -17.95 6.68 24.36
CA GLU A 329 -18.58 7.96 24.66
C GLU A 329 -20.10 7.76 24.79
N PRO A 330 -20.71 8.15 25.93
CA PRO A 330 -22.15 8.01 26.14
C PRO A 330 -22.96 8.70 25.03
N GLY A 331 -23.97 8.00 24.50
CA GLY A 331 -24.88 8.54 23.46
C GLY A 331 -24.27 8.66 22.06
N GLN A 332 -22.95 8.58 21.89
CA GLN A 332 -22.30 8.60 20.57
C GLN A 332 -21.88 7.22 20.10
N GLY A 333 -21.49 6.34 21.02
CA GLY A 333 -21.09 4.97 20.70
C GLY A 333 -19.58 4.72 20.67
N PRO A 334 -18.70 5.49 20.00
CA PRO A 334 -17.30 5.12 19.84
C PRO A 334 -16.40 5.50 21.04
N PHE A 335 -15.23 4.88 21.12
CA PHE A 335 -14.09 5.30 21.94
C PHE A 335 -13.44 6.55 21.35
N LEU A 336 -13.61 7.71 21.99
CA LEU A 336 -12.92 8.95 21.60
C LEU A 336 -11.88 9.37 22.62
N ARG A 337 -12.17 9.22 23.91
CA ARG A 337 -11.24 9.60 24.99
C ARG A 337 -9.96 8.77 24.95
N ARG A 338 -8.82 9.46 25.04
CA ARG A 338 -7.45 8.88 25.05
C ARG A 338 -7.06 8.17 23.75
N LEU A 339 -7.87 8.28 22.71
CA LEU A 339 -7.52 7.91 21.35
C LEU A 339 -7.09 9.18 20.60
N TYR A 340 -5.81 9.24 20.25
CA TYR A 340 -5.19 10.37 19.57
C TYR A 340 -4.88 10.01 18.12
N PHE A 341 -4.89 11.03 17.26
CA PHE A 341 -4.45 10.92 15.89
C PHE A 341 -3.35 11.95 15.63
N ILE A 342 -2.26 11.53 15.00
CA ILE A 342 -1.26 12.43 14.43
C ILE A 342 -1.29 12.26 12.92
N THR A 343 -1.50 13.37 12.21
CA THR A 343 -1.52 13.37 10.75
C THR A 343 -0.89 14.61 10.14
N ARG A 344 -0.68 14.63 8.82
CA ARG A 344 -0.22 15.82 8.09
C ARG A 344 -1.41 16.54 7.46
N THR A 345 -1.28 17.87 7.34
CA THR A 345 -2.22 18.69 6.58
C THR A 345 -2.26 18.24 5.12
N GLY A 346 -3.40 18.46 4.48
CA GLY A 346 -3.66 18.10 3.09
C GLY A 346 -5.12 18.36 2.75
N THR A 347 -5.53 17.93 1.56
CA THR A 347 -6.92 18.04 1.12
C THR A 347 -7.73 16.84 1.62
N LEU A 348 -8.90 17.11 2.21
CA LEU A 348 -9.90 16.09 2.51
C LEU A 348 -10.63 15.71 1.22
N ALA A 349 -10.09 14.71 0.53
CA ALA A 349 -10.54 14.30 -0.80
C ALA A 349 -11.89 13.56 -0.79
N GLY A 350 -12.40 13.21 0.39
CA GLY A 350 -13.68 12.53 0.58
C GLY A 350 -13.64 11.00 0.44
N VAL A 351 -12.44 10.45 0.24
CA VAL A 351 -12.14 9.01 0.18
C VAL A 351 -10.74 8.74 0.72
N SER A 352 -10.50 7.52 1.18
CA SER A 352 -9.16 7.04 1.59
C SER A 352 -8.09 7.23 0.52
N ALA A 353 -6.81 7.26 0.93
CA ALA A 353 -5.69 7.36 0.00
C ALA A 353 -5.64 6.18 -0.99
N ALA A 354 -6.01 4.98 -0.54
CA ALA A 354 -6.09 3.80 -1.37
C ALA A 354 -7.18 3.93 -2.46
N ALA A 355 -8.37 4.40 -2.08
CA ALA A 355 -9.43 4.68 -3.05
C ALA A 355 -9.02 5.80 -4.02
N LEU A 356 -8.42 6.88 -3.53
CA LEU A 356 -7.91 7.97 -4.37
C LEU A 356 -6.85 7.47 -5.37
N ALA A 357 -5.94 6.59 -4.94
CA ALA A 357 -4.95 5.98 -5.82
C ALA A 357 -5.59 5.12 -6.92
N ARG A 358 -6.66 4.38 -6.60
CA ARG A 358 -7.43 3.61 -7.60
C ARG A 358 -8.12 4.54 -8.60
N ILE A 359 -8.75 5.62 -8.12
CA ILE A 359 -9.39 6.61 -8.99
C ILE A 359 -8.38 7.24 -9.94
N ARG A 360 -7.28 7.73 -9.37
CA ARG A 360 -6.16 8.31 -10.11
C ARG A 360 -5.62 7.34 -11.17
N HIS A 361 -5.41 6.08 -10.79
CA HIS A 361 -4.94 5.06 -11.73
C HIS A 361 -5.93 4.88 -12.88
N ARG A 362 -7.22 4.72 -12.58
CA ARG A 362 -8.25 4.58 -13.62
C ARG A 362 -8.29 5.80 -14.54
N VAL A 363 -8.24 7.01 -13.99
CA VAL A 363 -8.20 8.24 -14.80
C VAL A 363 -6.99 8.22 -15.74
N ALA A 364 -5.83 7.76 -15.28
CA ALA A 364 -4.61 7.71 -16.10
C ALA A 364 -4.61 6.59 -17.15
N THR A 365 -5.36 5.50 -16.97
CA THR A 365 -5.24 4.29 -17.81
C THR A 365 -6.50 3.89 -18.58
N ASP A 366 -7.68 4.38 -18.20
CA ASP A 366 -8.93 4.02 -18.86
C ASP A 366 -9.04 4.69 -20.23
N GLU A 367 -8.75 3.92 -21.27
CA GLU A 367 -8.75 4.38 -22.65
C GLU A 367 -10.15 4.80 -23.14
N ARG A 368 -11.24 4.34 -22.49
CA ARG A 368 -12.62 4.71 -22.82
C ARG A 368 -13.06 6.00 -22.15
N LEU A 369 -12.46 6.36 -21.02
CA LEU A 369 -12.84 7.54 -20.25
C LEU A 369 -12.72 8.84 -21.07
N ARG A 370 -13.79 9.63 -21.12
CA ARG A 370 -13.81 10.97 -21.72
C ARG A 370 -14.22 11.98 -20.65
N LEU A 371 -13.26 12.78 -20.16
CA LEU A 371 -13.52 13.74 -19.07
C LEU A 371 -14.39 14.93 -19.49
N GLN A 372 -14.58 15.16 -20.80
CA GLN A 372 -15.45 16.22 -21.31
C GLN A 372 -16.88 15.73 -21.60
N ASP A 373 -17.11 14.43 -21.55
CA ASP A 373 -18.41 13.82 -21.83
C ASP A 373 -19.15 13.53 -20.53
N ASP A 374 -20.38 14.03 -20.40
CA ASP A 374 -21.21 13.91 -19.21
C ASP A 374 -21.57 12.46 -18.91
N ALA A 375 -21.82 11.64 -19.93
CA ALA A 375 -22.15 10.22 -19.73
C ALA A 375 -20.96 9.48 -19.12
N SER A 376 -19.78 9.63 -19.71
CA SER A 376 -18.52 9.08 -19.20
C SER A 376 -18.19 9.57 -17.78
N LEU A 377 -18.42 10.86 -17.48
CA LEU A 377 -18.21 11.40 -16.14
C LEU A 377 -19.20 10.86 -15.11
N ARG A 378 -20.47 10.65 -15.47
CA ARG A 378 -21.45 10.02 -14.58
C ARG A 378 -21.08 8.58 -14.24
N GLU A 379 -20.60 7.81 -15.23
CA GLU A 379 -20.10 6.45 -14.99
C GLU A 379 -18.90 6.45 -14.04
N LEU A 380 -17.96 7.38 -14.24
CA LEU A 380 -16.81 7.52 -13.35
C LEU A 380 -17.25 7.94 -11.94
N LEU A 381 -18.17 8.90 -11.80
CA LEU A 381 -18.73 9.33 -10.52
C LEU A 381 -19.37 8.16 -9.77
N HIS A 382 -20.25 7.41 -10.42
CA HIS A 382 -20.93 6.28 -9.80
C HIS A 382 -19.93 5.22 -9.30
N TRP A 383 -18.90 4.94 -10.09
CA TRP A 383 -17.84 4.06 -9.66
C TRP A 383 -17.02 4.65 -8.50
N CYS A 384 -16.68 5.94 -8.52
CA CYS A 384 -16.00 6.62 -7.41
C CYS A 384 -16.83 6.56 -6.12
N GLN A 385 -18.15 6.76 -6.22
CA GLN A 385 -19.09 6.63 -5.10
C GLN A 385 -19.09 5.20 -4.53
N SER A 386 -18.98 4.18 -5.37
CA SER A 386 -18.87 2.78 -4.91
C SER A 386 -17.56 2.47 -4.15
N LEU A 387 -16.54 3.34 -4.26
CA LEU A 387 -15.30 3.23 -3.51
C LEU A 387 -15.35 3.94 -2.16
N ALA A 388 -16.31 4.85 -1.97
CA ALA A 388 -16.45 5.58 -0.72
C ALA A 388 -16.99 4.66 0.38
N GLU A 389 -16.39 4.77 1.56
CA GLU A 389 -16.75 3.93 2.68
C GLU A 389 -17.86 4.58 3.54
N PRO A 390 -18.59 3.79 4.35
CA PRO A 390 -19.63 4.33 5.23
C PRO A 390 -19.11 5.38 6.22
N LEU A 391 -17.82 5.33 6.57
CA LEU A 391 -17.16 6.28 7.45
C LEU A 391 -15.88 6.78 6.80
N GLU A 392 -15.83 8.07 6.49
CA GLU A 392 -14.67 8.75 5.90
C GLU A 392 -14.06 9.75 6.89
N ALA A 393 -12.85 10.25 6.58
CA ALA A 393 -12.12 11.16 7.49
C ALA A 393 -12.94 12.40 7.94
N PRO A 394 -13.75 13.05 7.07
CA PRO A 394 -14.63 14.13 7.51
C PRO A 394 -15.60 13.72 8.63
N ASP A 395 -16.13 12.49 8.59
CA ASP A 395 -17.07 12.00 9.59
C ASP A 395 -16.36 11.84 10.95
N VAL A 396 -15.15 11.31 10.95
CA VAL A 396 -14.32 11.20 12.17
C VAL A 396 -14.03 12.59 12.74
N PHE A 397 -13.66 13.55 11.92
CA PHE A 397 -13.40 14.91 12.42
C PHE A 397 -14.66 15.60 12.97
N ARG A 398 -15.84 15.34 12.38
CA ARG A 398 -17.13 15.79 12.93
C ARG A 398 -17.40 15.16 14.30
N LEU A 399 -17.14 13.86 14.47
CA LEU A 399 -17.26 13.18 15.77
C LEU A 399 -16.33 13.80 16.83
N TYR A 400 -15.06 14.05 16.49
CA TYR A 400 -14.13 14.70 17.41
C TYR A 400 -14.51 16.16 17.72
N CYS A 401 -15.22 16.84 16.82
CA CYS A 401 -15.76 18.19 17.06
C CYS A 401 -17.03 18.20 17.90
N SER A 402 -17.84 17.13 17.89
CA SER A 402 -19.14 17.09 18.57
C SER A 402 -18.99 16.92 20.08
N VAL A 403 -17.87 16.35 20.56
CA VAL A 403 -17.60 16.17 21.99
C VAL A 403 -16.63 17.26 22.49
N PRO A 404 -17.00 18.03 23.54
CA PRO A 404 -16.14 19.04 24.13
C PRO A 404 -14.74 18.49 24.50
N GLY A 405 -13.71 19.22 24.06
CA GLY A 405 -12.32 18.89 24.34
C GLY A 405 -11.73 17.72 23.54
N ARG A 406 -12.51 16.94 22.79
CA ARG A 406 -11.96 15.80 22.02
C ARG A 406 -11.18 16.24 20.79
N ALA A 407 -11.57 17.32 20.14
CA ALA A 407 -10.87 17.86 18.96
C ALA A 407 -9.37 18.13 19.16
N ARG A 408 -8.90 18.31 20.41
CA ARG A 408 -7.46 18.50 20.72
C ARG A 408 -6.64 17.20 20.60
N GLN A 409 -7.30 16.05 20.55
CA GLN A 409 -6.64 14.74 20.40
C GLN A 409 -6.30 14.43 18.93
N VAL A 410 -6.70 15.28 17.98
CA VAL A 410 -6.28 15.21 16.58
C VAL A 410 -5.22 16.29 16.35
N LEU A 411 -3.99 15.87 16.13
CA LEU A 411 -2.83 16.71 15.88
C LEU A 411 -2.55 16.72 14.38
N VAL A 412 -2.51 17.91 13.79
CA VAL A 412 -2.30 18.12 12.36
C VAL A 412 -0.99 18.88 12.16
N LEU A 413 -0.03 18.20 11.53
CA LEU A 413 1.26 18.76 11.14
C LEU A 413 1.07 19.61 9.89
N ARG A 414 1.26 20.92 10.01
CA ARG A 414 1.22 21.81 8.86
C ARG A 414 2.54 21.72 8.11
N ARG A 415 2.46 21.51 6.80
CA ARG A 415 3.58 21.80 5.90
C ARG A 415 3.54 23.30 5.65
N GLU A 416 4.69 23.95 5.78
CA GLU A 416 4.86 25.34 5.35
C GLU A 416 4.62 25.48 3.85
#